data_AF-A0ABD1GBK7-F1
#
_entry.id   AF-A0ABD1GBK7-F1
#
_cell.length_a   1.000
_cell.length_b   1.000
_cell.length_c   1.000
_cell.angle_alpha   90.00
_cell.angle_beta   90.00
_cell.angle_gamma   90.00
#
_symmetry.space_group_name_H-M   'P 1'
#
loop_
_entity.id
_entity.type
_entity.pdbx_description
1 polymer ?
#
loop_
_entity_poly.entity_id
_entity_poly.type
_entity_poly.pdbx_seq_one_letter_code
_entity_poly.pdbx_strand_id
1 'polypeptide(L)'
;MKKLRRTLTTIQAVLEDAEEKQIESKAIQQWLQKLTALAYEIDDILDDCNTHVSKLNHFHPKHSRYSLKKILYRHKIARRMKKVNKNVGDVAVERTNFHLREMPVDRPREVALASRVTASLLNESDKIHGWDKTRL
;
A
#
# COMPACT_ATOMS: atom_id res chain seq x y z
N MET A 1 10.18 -2.03 -11.94
CA MET A 1 10.03 -1.56 -10.56
C MET A 1 10.91 -0.35 -10.21
N LYS A 2 12.21 -0.30 -10.55
CA LYS A 2 13.08 0.86 -10.17
C LYS A 2 12.54 2.24 -10.59
N LYS A 3 12.00 2.36 -11.81
CA LYS A 3 11.37 3.62 -12.29
C LYS A 3 10.14 3.98 -11.47
N LEU A 4 9.18 3.06 -11.35
CA LEU A 4 7.98 3.24 -10.54
C LEU A 4 8.30 3.72 -9.13
N ARG A 5 9.24 3.04 -8.46
CA ARG A 5 9.67 3.39 -7.11
C ARG A 5 10.19 4.82 -7.03
N ARG A 6 11.07 5.23 -7.96
CA ARG A 6 11.60 6.59 -8.02
C ARG A 6 10.47 7.62 -8.19
N THR A 7 9.55 7.38 -9.12
CA THR A 7 8.41 8.26 -9.35
C THR A 7 7.52 8.38 -8.11
N LEU A 8 7.21 7.26 -7.46
CA LEU A 8 6.44 7.27 -6.21
C LEU A 8 7.16 8.03 -5.10
N THR A 9 8.48 7.90 -4.96
CA THR A 9 9.26 8.69 -4.00
C THR A 9 9.18 10.20 -4.29
N THR A 10 9.24 10.61 -5.56
CA THR A 10 9.08 12.01 -5.96
C THR A 10 7.68 12.55 -5.67
N ILE A 11 6.64 11.71 -5.78
CA ILE A 11 5.27 12.08 -5.42
C ILE A 11 5.12 12.14 -3.89
N GLN A 12 5.69 11.17 -3.17
CA GLN A 12 5.64 11.12 -1.70
C GLN A 12 6.22 12.40 -1.06
N ALA A 13 7.27 12.97 -1.66
CA ALA A 13 7.87 14.21 -1.18
C ALA A 13 6.92 15.41 -1.14
N VAL A 14 5.80 15.40 -1.89
CA VAL A 14 4.83 16.51 -1.88
C VAL A 14 3.47 16.16 -1.32
N LEU A 15 3.31 14.93 -0.84
CA LEU A 15 2.00 14.43 -0.48
C LEU A 15 1.42 15.19 0.72
N GLU A 16 2.26 15.56 1.69
CA GLU A 16 1.88 16.35 2.86
C GLU A 16 1.31 17.73 2.46
N ASP A 17 2.07 18.50 1.68
CA ASP A 17 1.63 19.83 1.19
C ASP A 17 0.38 19.74 0.30
N ALA A 18 0.26 18.67 -0.48
CA ALA A 18 -0.93 18.42 -1.31
C ALA A 18 -2.17 18.09 -0.47
N GLU A 19 -2.04 17.27 0.58
CA GLU A 19 -3.13 16.92 1.50
C GLU A 19 -3.67 18.15 2.25
N GLU A 20 -2.79 19.08 2.64
CA GLU A 20 -3.20 20.36 3.27
C GLU A 20 -3.96 21.25 2.27
N LYS A 21 -3.42 21.41 1.06
CA LYS A 21 -3.97 22.31 0.03
C LYS A 21 -5.20 21.76 -0.69
N GLN A 22 -5.53 20.47 -0.54
CA GLN A 22 -6.68 19.88 -1.22
C GLN A 22 -8.02 20.48 -0.78
N ILE A 23 -8.08 21.04 0.43
CA ILE A 23 -9.29 21.64 1.00
C ILE A 23 -9.68 22.89 0.19
N GLU A 24 -8.68 23.64 -0.26
CA GLU A 24 -8.86 24.90 -0.98
C GLU A 24 -8.81 24.71 -2.51
N SER A 25 -8.25 23.60 -2.99
CA SER A 25 -8.05 23.34 -4.43
C SER A 25 -8.68 22.02 -4.88
N LYS A 26 -9.80 22.15 -5.62
CA LYS A 26 -10.45 21.01 -6.30
C LYS A 26 -9.52 20.30 -7.27
N ALA A 27 -8.59 21.02 -7.90
CA ALA A 27 -7.64 20.42 -8.84
C ALA A 27 -6.64 19.50 -8.12
N ILE A 28 -6.13 19.93 -6.95
CA ILE A 28 -5.26 19.10 -6.10
C ILE A 28 -6.04 17.91 -5.56
N GLN A 29 -7.29 18.11 -5.13
CA GLN A 29 -8.17 17.02 -4.69
C GLN A 29 -8.36 15.96 -5.79
N GLN A 30 -8.66 16.37 -7.03
CA GLN A 30 -8.81 15.45 -8.16
C GLN A 30 -7.50 14.73 -8.49
N TRP A 31 -6.36 15.43 -8.41
CA TRP A 31 -5.05 14.83 -8.60
C TRP A 31 -4.74 13.75 -7.55
N LEU A 32 -5.02 14.02 -6.26
CA LEU A 32 -4.88 13.04 -5.18
C LEU A 32 -5.82 11.84 -5.38
N GLN A 33 -7.06 12.06 -5.82
CA GLN A 33 -7.99 10.96 -6.14
C GLN A 33 -7.45 10.05 -7.25
N LYS A 34 -6.90 10.62 -8.33
CA LYS A 34 -6.24 9.85 -9.40
C LYS A 34 -5.06 9.04 -8.84
N LEU A 35 -4.24 9.65 -7.99
CA LEU A 35 -3.10 9.00 -7.37
C LEU A 35 -3.54 7.81 -6.49
N THR A 36 -4.57 7.99 -5.67
CA THR A 36 -5.15 6.94 -4.83
C THR A 36 -5.70 5.78 -5.65
N ALA A 37 -6.41 6.05 -6.74
CA ALA A 37 -6.90 5.01 -7.64
C ALA A 37 -5.76 4.18 -8.25
N LEU A 38 -4.65 4.84 -8.63
CA LEU A 38 -3.46 4.16 -9.12
C LEU A 38 -2.76 3.35 -8.02
N ALA A 39 -2.73 3.83 -6.78
CA ALA A 39 -2.16 3.09 -5.66
C ALA A 39 -2.89 1.76 -5.43
N TYR A 40 -4.23 1.77 -5.47
CA TYR A 40 -5.02 0.53 -5.41
C TYR A 40 -4.73 -0.40 -6.59
N GLU A 41 -4.61 0.12 -7.82
CA GLU A 41 -4.27 -0.73 -8.97
C GLU A 41 -2.86 -1.35 -8.85
N ILE A 42 -1.90 -0.64 -8.25
CA ILE A 42 -0.56 -1.19 -7.96
C ILE A 42 -0.68 -2.34 -6.94
N ASP A 43 -1.41 -2.13 -5.85
CA ASP A 43 -1.59 -3.10 -4.77
C ASP A 43 -2.22 -4.40 -5.31
N ASP A 44 -3.31 -4.27 -6.09
CA ASP A 44 -3.95 -5.39 -6.78
C ASP A 44 -2.98 -6.20 -7.66
N ILE A 45 -2.04 -5.52 -8.35
CA ILE A 45 -1.06 -6.19 -9.20
C ILE A 45 0.01 -6.91 -8.35
N LEU A 46 0.38 -6.34 -7.21
CA LEU A 46 1.34 -6.95 -6.28
C LEU A 46 0.72 -8.20 -5.62
N ASP A 47 -0.55 -8.15 -5.25
CA ASP A 47 -1.30 -9.29 -4.71
C ASP A 47 -1.45 -10.43 -5.73
N ASP A 48 -1.75 -10.09 -6.99
CA ASP A 48 -1.73 -11.05 -8.10
C ASP A 48 -0.36 -11.74 -8.22
N CYS A 49 0.72 -10.96 -8.14
CA CYS A 49 2.07 -11.48 -8.20
C CYS A 49 2.37 -12.44 -7.03
N ASN A 50 2.03 -12.03 -5.81
CA ASN A 50 2.27 -12.83 -4.60
C ASN A 50 1.46 -14.14 -4.63
N THR A 51 0.19 -14.05 -4.98
CA THR A 51 -0.70 -15.21 -5.14
C THR A 51 -0.15 -16.21 -6.16
N HIS A 52 0.39 -15.73 -7.28
CA HIS A 52 0.96 -16.61 -8.31
C HIS A 52 2.26 -17.28 -7.88
N VAL A 53 3.12 -16.57 -7.13
CA VAL A 53 4.34 -17.15 -6.55
C VAL A 53 3.97 -18.23 -5.54
N SER A 54 3.01 -17.98 -4.66
CA SER A 54 2.53 -18.96 -3.66
C SER A 54 1.95 -20.22 -4.31
N LYS A 55 1.11 -20.08 -5.36
CA LYS A 55 0.54 -21.21 -6.10
C LYS A 55 1.60 -22.05 -6.83
N LEU A 56 2.69 -21.42 -7.26
CA LEU A 56 3.81 -22.13 -7.90
C LEU A 56 4.63 -22.94 -6.89
N ASN A 57 4.77 -22.44 -5.66
CA ASN A 57 5.55 -23.10 -4.60
C ASN A 57 4.80 -24.27 -3.94
N HIS A 58 3.46 -24.24 -3.91
CA HIS A 58 2.64 -25.31 -3.33
C HIS A 58 2.33 -26.48 -4.30
N PHE A 59 2.43 -26.28 -5.61
CA PHE A 59 2.27 -27.34 -6.61
C PHE A 59 3.65 -27.78 -7.11
N HIS A 60 4.25 -28.79 -6.44
CA HIS A 60 5.30 -29.59 -7.06
C HIS A 60 4.67 -30.64 -7.99
N PRO A 61 4.82 -30.49 -9.31
CA PRO A 61 5.09 -31.65 -10.13
C PRO A 61 6.38 -31.43 -10.91
N LYS A 62 7.10 -32.53 -11.14
CA LYS A 62 8.36 -32.62 -11.88
C LYS A 62 8.22 -32.21 -13.36
N HIS A 63 7.75 -31.01 -13.70
CA HIS A 63 7.66 -30.57 -15.10
C HIS A 63 7.89 -29.07 -15.28
N SER A 64 8.97 -28.77 -16.02
CA SER A 64 9.31 -27.53 -16.71
C SER A 64 9.15 -26.20 -15.95
N ARG A 65 10.28 -25.50 -15.77
CA ARG A 65 10.36 -24.09 -15.34
C ARG A 65 9.49 -23.13 -16.18
N TYR A 66 9.01 -23.59 -17.34
CA TYR A 66 8.25 -22.86 -18.36
C TYR A 66 6.97 -23.61 -18.75
N SER A 67 5.90 -23.45 -17.98
CA SER A 67 4.55 -23.79 -18.47
C SER A 67 3.97 -22.59 -19.22
N LEU A 68 3.31 -22.82 -20.36
CA LEU A 68 2.68 -21.75 -21.14
C LEU A 68 1.71 -20.92 -20.28
N LYS A 69 0.97 -21.56 -19.36
CA LYS A 69 0.08 -20.89 -18.39
C LYS A 69 0.84 -19.89 -17.50
N LYS A 70 2.00 -20.27 -16.97
CA LYS A 70 2.85 -19.40 -16.14
C LYS A 70 3.44 -18.25 -16.94
N ILE A 71 3.87 -18.52 -18.17
CA ILE A 71 4.37 -17.50 -19.10
C ILE A 71 3.27 -16.47 -19.38
N LEU A 72 2.08 -16.92 -19.78
CA LEU A 72 0.94 -16.04 -20.08
C LEU A 72 0.54 -15.20 -18.87
N TYR A 73 0.52 -15.79 -17.67
CA TYR A 73 0.22 -15.04 -16.45
C TYR A 73 1.27 -13.97 -16.12
N ARG A 74 2.57 -14.30 -16.23
CA ARG A 74 3.66 -13.32 -16.08
C ARG A 74 3.54 -12.18 -17.09
N HIS A 75 3.20 -12.49 -18.34
CA HIS A 75 2.96 -11.48 -19.37
C HIS A 75 1.77 -10.58 -19.03
N LYS A 76 0.66 -11.14 -18.49
CA LYS A 76 -0.50 -10.37 -18.03
C LYS A 76 -0.10 -9.36 -16.95
N ILE A 77 0.59 -9.80 -15.90
CA ILE A 77 1.10 -8.91 -14.84
C ILE A 77 2.02 -7.83 -15.41
N ALA A 78 2.98 -8.22 -16.27
CA ALA A 78 3.92 -7.28 -16.87
C ALA A 78 3.20 -6.20 -17.70
N ARG A 79 2.15 -6.55 -18.45
CA ARG A 79 1.34 -5.57 -19.20
C ARG A 79 0.59 -4.62 -18.27
N ARG A 80 -0.05 -5.13 -17.21
CA ARG A 80 -0.75 -4.30 -16.20
C ARG A 80 0.23 -3.34 -15.51
N MET A 81 1.35 -3.86 -15.00
CA MET A 81 2.40 -3.06 -14.37
C MET A 81 2.97 -2.00 -15.32
N LYS A 82 3.17 -2.33 -16.60
CA LYS A 82 3.62 -1.36 -17.61
C LYS A 82 2.60 -0.25 -17.83
N LYS A 83 1.30 -0.56 -17.81
CA LYS A 83 0.22 0.43 -17.95
C LYS A 83 0.22 1.38 -16.75
N VAL A 84 0.16 0.86 -15.54
CA VAL A 84 0.13 1.68 -14.31
C VAL A 84 1.37 2.56 -14.18
N ASN A 85 2.56 2.02 -14.50
CA ASN A 85 3.79 2.80 -14.46
C ASN A 85 3.83 3.96 -15.48
N LYS A 86 3.04 3.91 -16.55
CA LYS A 86 2.85 5.08 -17.44
C LYS A 86 1.94 6.10 -16.77
N ASN A 87 0.76 5.65 -16.33
CA ASN A 87 -0.23 6.51 -15.69
C ASN A 87 0.33 7.26 -14.45
N VAL A 88 1.10 6.56 -13.60
CA VAL A 88 1.78 7.20 -12.45
C VAL A 88 2.81 8.22 -12.91
N GLY A 89 3.48 7.97 -14.04
CA GLY A 89 4.37 8.95 -14.67
C GLY A 89 3.61 10.19 -15.13
N ASP A 90 2.44 10.01 -15.74
CA ASP A 90 1.60 11.12 -16.21
C ASP A 90 1.08 11.96 -15.03
N VAL A 91 0.63 11.32 -13.96
CA VAL A 91 0.23 11.98 -12.70
C VAL A 91 1.41 12.70 -12.03
N ALA A 92 2.62 12.14 -12.10
CA ALA A 92 3.82 12.79 -11.58
C ALA A 92 4.18 14.06 -12.37
N VAL A 93 3.89 14.11 -13.66
CA VAL A 93 4.06 15.33 -14.48
C VAL A 93 2.96 16.35 -14.14
N GLU A 94 1.70 15.91 -13.98
CA GLU A 94 0.59 16.80 -13.60
C GLU A 94 0.88 17.57 -12.30
N ARG A 95 1.64 16.96 -11.37
CA ARG A 95 2.14 17.58 -10.14
C ARG A 95 2.76 18.97 -10.35
N THR A 96 3.50 19.19 -11.45
CA THR A 96 4.24 20.44 -11.68
C THR A 96 3.33 21.65 -11.80
N ASN A 97 2.04 21.45 -12.05
CA ASN A 97 1.05 22.52 -12.20
C ASN A 97 0.61 23.11 -10.84
N PHE A 98 0.85 22.41 -9.73
CA PHE A 98 0.25 22.74 -8.43
C PHE A 98 1.18 23.50 -7.48
N HIS A 99 2.41 23.85 -7.91
CA HIS A 99 3.42 24.56 -7.08
C HIS A 99 3.58 23.95 -5.68
N LEU A 100 3.57 22.61 -5.61
CA LEU A 100 3.65 21.88 -4.35
C LEU A 100 5.08 21.88 -3.80
N ARG A 101 5.20 22.13 -2.49
CA ARG A 101 6.48 22.14 -1.78
C ARG A 101 6.91 20.73 -1.43
N GLU A 102 8.19 20.43 -1.66
CA GLU A 102 8.79 19.17 -1.21
C GLU A 102 9.09 19.22 0.29
N MET A 103 8.58 18.23 1.00
CA MET A 103 8.82 17.95 2.40
C MET A 103 9.86 16.84 2.54
N PRO A 104 10.78 16.93 3.52
CA PRO A 104 11.75 15.87 3.79
C PRO A 104 11.04 14.55 4.15
N VAL A 105 11.41 13.45 3.48
CA VAL A 105 10.79 12.13 3.66
C VAL A 105 11.05 11.52 5.04
N ASP A 106 12.10 11.97 5.75
CA ASP A 106 12.55 11.46 7.06
C ASP A 106 11.93 12.17 8.27
N ARG A 107 10.90 13.01 8.10
CA ARG A 107 10.21 13.57 9.27
C ARG A 107 9.46 12.45 10.01
N PRO A 108 9.70 12.23 11.32
CA PRO A 108 8.85 11.37 12.11
C PRO A 108 7.43 11.91 12.00
N ARG A 109 6.53 11.11 11.42
CA ARG A 109 5.11 11.45 11.35
C ARG A 109 4.62 11.47 12.79
N GLU A 110 4.54 12.64 13.42
CA GLU A 110 3.78 12.82 14.65
C GLU A 110 2.32 12.56 14.29
N VAL A 111 1.95 11.28 14.26
CA VAL A 111 0.56 10.91 14.41
C VAL A 111 0.21 11.42 15.80
N ALA A 112 -0.52 12.54 15.85
CA ALA A 112 -1.14 13.00 17.08
C ALA A 112 -2.08 11.87 17.53
N LEU A 113 -1.55 10.93 18.30
CA LEU A 113 -2.30 10.04 19.15
C LEU A 113 -2.92 10.96 20.20
N ALA A 114 -4.02 11.60 19.82
CA ALA A 114 -4.95 12.17 20.78
C ALA A 114 -5.30 11.01 21.72
N SER A 115 -4.72 11.07 22.90
CA SER A 115 -4.74 10.02 23.90
C SER A 115 -6.18 9.74 24.30
N ARG A 116 -6.82 8.76 23.65
CA ARG A 116 -8.03 8.12 24.19
C ARG A 116 -7.58 7.14 25.26
N VAL A 117 -7.19 7.68 26.40
CA VAL A 117 -7.17 6.93 27.66
C VAL A 117 -8.61 6.82 28.12
N THR A 118 -9.26 5.70 27.79
CA THR A 118 -10.41 5.20 28.53
C THR A 118 -10.15 3.74 28.87
N ALA A 119 -9.14 3.50 29.68
CA ALA A 119 -9.03 2.24 30.42
C ALA A 119 -9.24 2.61 31.90
N SER A 120 -10.48 2.47 32.36
CA SER A 120 -10.83 2.57 33.77
C SER A 120 -10.07 1.49 34.53
N LEU A 121 -9.25 1.91 35.49
CA LEU A 121 -8.65 1.05 36.50
C LEU A 121 -9.77 0.43 37.35
N LEU A 122 -10.20 -0.77 37.02
CA LEU A 122 -10.91 -1.64 37.96
C LEU A 122 -9.87 -2.49 38.67
N ASN A 123 -9.41 -1.97 39.80
CA ASN A 123 -8.86 -2.80 40.86
C ASN A 123 -10.04 -3.46 41.58
N GLU A 124 -10.36 -4.69 41.19
CA GLU A 124 -11.13 -5.60 42.05
C GLU A 124 -10.43 -6.96 42.02
N SER A 125 -9.62 -7.13 43.06
CA SER A 125 -9.17 -8.41 43.56
C SER A 125 -10.40 -9.27 43.85
N ASP A 126 -10.60 -10.34 43.10
CA ASP A 126 -11.20 -11.54 43.68
C ASP A 126 -10.55 -12.82 43.19
N LYS A 127 -10.03 -13.51 44.21
CA LYS A 127 -9.32 -14.76 44.20
C LYS A 127 -10.32 -15.89 43.93
N ILE A 128 -10.52 -16.27 42.68
CA ILE A 128 -11.33 -17.47 42.38
C ILE A 128 -10.42 -18.70 42.44
N HIS A 129 -10.53 -19.35 43.60
CA HIS A 129 -10.05 -20.68 43.94
C HIS A 129 -10.62 -21.73 42.95
N GLY A 130 -9.83 -22.76 42.65
CA GLY A 130 -10.02 -23.58 41.46
C GLY A 130 -11.20 -24.55 41.48
N TRP A 131 -11.39 -25.23 40.35
CA TRP A 131 -11.81 -26.63 40.30
C TRP A 131 -11.18 -27.35 39.11
N ASP A 132 -10.54 -28.46 39.43
CA ASP A 132 -9.99 -29.49 38.57
C ASP A 132 -11.12 -30.31 37.91
N LYS A 133 -10.99 -30.63 36.61
CA LYS A 133 -11.12 -32.01 36.09
C LYS A 133 -10.94 -32.16 34.56
N THR A 134 -9.84 -32.83 34.20
CA THR A 134 -9.69 -34.02 33.31
C THR A 134 -10.30 -34.09 31.89
N ARG A 135 -9.41 -34.30 30.89
CA ARG A 135 -9.38 -35.40 29.87
C ARG A 135 -8.11 -35.17 29.02
N LEU A 136 -7.09 -36.04 28.99
CA LEU A 136 -7.02 -37.45 28.56
C LEU A 136 -5.86 -38.16 29.26
#